data_AF-A0A353Q8L6-F1
#
_entry.id   AF-A0A353Q8L6-F1
#
_cell.length_a   1.000
_cell.length_b   1.000
_cell.length_c   1.000
_cell.angle_alpha   90.00
_cell.angle_beta   90.00
_cell.angle_gamma   90.00
#
_symmetry.space_group_name_H-M   'P 1'
#
loop_
_entity.id
_entity.type
_entity.pdbx_description
1 polymer ?
#
loop_
_entity_poly.entity_id
_entity_poly.type
_entity_poly.pdbx_seq_one_letter_code
_entity_poly.pdbx_strand_id
1 'polypeptide(L)' 'MPIIVNLDVMMAKRKISLNDLSERVDITPANLSILKTGKAKAIRFSTLEAICKVL' A
#
# COMPACT_ATOMS: atom_id res chain seq x y z
N MET A 1 -3.01 -7.41 19.90
CA MET A 1 -2.58 -8.13 18.67
C MET A 1 -2.33 -7.07 17.59
N PRO A 2 -1.12 -6.93 17.04
CA PRO A 2 -0.82 -5.90 16.04
C PRO A 2 -1.45 -6.26 14.68
N ILE A 3 -1.87 -5.25 13.93
CA ILE A 3 -2.25 -5.41 12.51
C ILE A 3 -0.95 -5.42 11.70
N ILE A 4 -0.72 -6.49 10.94
CA ILE A 4 0.47 -6.64 10.08
C ILE A 4 0.07 -6.34 8.63
N VAL A 5 0.79 -5.44 7.96
CA VAL A 5 0.52 -5.03 6.57
C VAL A 5 1.56 -5.65 5.65
N ASN A 6 1.18 -6.65 4.86
CA ASN A 6 2.07 -7.35 3.91
C ASN A 6 1.91 -6.79 2.48
N LEU A 7 2.11 -5.49 2.34
CA LEU A 7 1.88 -4.79 1.06
C LEU A 7 2.84 -5.28 -0.03
N ASP A 8 4.10 -5.51 0.31
CA ASP A 8 5.13 -6.04 -0.57
C ASP A 8 4.79 -7.41 -1.16
N VAL A 9 4.25 -8.32 -0.34
CA VAL A 9 3.81 -9.65 -0.77
C VAL A 9 2.67 -9.54 -1.78
N MET A 10 1.67 -8.70 -1.51
CA MET A 10 0.53 -8.49 -2.42
C MET A 10 0.98 -7.88 -3.74
N MET A 11 1.89 -6.90 -3.70
CA MET A 11 2.46 -6.29 -4.91
C MET A 11 3.22 -7.31 -5.76
N ALA A 12 4.04 -8.16 -5.13
CA ALA A 12 4.79 -9.20 -5.82
C ALA A 12 3.85 -10.24 -6.45
N LYS A 13 2.81 -10.68 -5.71
CA LYS A 13 1.81 -11.64 -6.19
C LYS A 13 1.03 -11.11 -7.40
N ARG A 14 0.73 -9.81 -7.43
CA ARG A 14 0.02 -9.13 -8.53
C ARG A 14 0.94 -8.59 -9.63
N LYS A 15 2.27 -8.71 -9.48
CA LYS A 15 3.29 -8.17 -10.39
C LYS A 15 3.12 -6.66 -10.65
N ILE A 16 2.75 -5.89 -9.63
CA ILE A 16 2.58 -4.44 -9.73
C ILE A 16 3.74 -3.71 -9.05
N SER A 17 4.24 -2.66 -9.69
CA SER A 17 5.30 -1.82 -9.13
C SER A 17 4.75 -0.81 -8.12
N LEU A 18 5.63 -0.26 -7.27
CA LEU A 18 5.21 0.77 -6.32
C LEU A 18 4.74 2.05 -7.02
N ASN A 19 5.38 2.38 -8.16
CA ASN A 19 5.03 3.56 -8.95
C ASN A 19 3.66 3.38 -9.64
N ASP A 20 3.38 2.21 -10.19
CA ASP A 20 2.08 1.91 -10.80
C ASP A 20 0.96 1.92 -9.73
N LEU A 21 1.23 1.34 -8.55
CA LEU A 21 0.29 1.43 -7.43
C LEU A 21 0.05 2.87 -6.96
N SER A 22 1.10 3.72 -6.91
CA SER A 22 0.94 5.13 -6.55
C SER A 22 0.06 5.90 -7.52
N GLU A 23 0.21 5.65 -8.82
CA GLU A 23 -0.58 6.30 -9.87
C GLU A 23 -2.05 5.88 -9.82
N ARG A 24 -2.32 4.58 -9.61
CA ARG A 24 -3.70 4.05 -9.58
C ARG A 24 -4.49 4.45 -8.34
N VAL A 25 -3.82 4.66 -7.20
CA VAL A 25 -4.46 4.96 -5.91
C VAL A 25 -4.40 6.46 -5.59
N ASP A 26 -3.73 7.26 -6.42
CA ASP A 26 -3.51 8.71 -6.21
C ASP A 26 -2.84 9.01 -4.86
N ILE A 27 -1.76 8.28 -4.57
CA ILE A 27 -0.95 8.43 -3.35
C ILE A 27 0.51 8.59 -3.75
N THR A 28 1.25 9.48 -3.09
CA THR A 28 2.68 9.62 -3.36
C THR A 28 3.46 8.31 -3.10
N PRO A 29 4.48 7.99 -3.92
CA PRO A 29 5.36 6.84 -3.70
C PRO A 29 5.98 6.82 -2.28
N ALA A 30 6.27 7.99 -1.71
CA ALA A 30 6.80 8.12 -0.36
C ALA A 30 5.84 7.56 0.71
N ASN A 31 4.55 7.89 0.62
CA ASN A 31 3.54 7.40 1.57
C ASN A 31 3.33 5.89 1.45
N LEU A 32 3.30 5.36 0.21
CA LEU A 32 3.23 3.90 -0.01
C LEU A 32 4.47 3.16 0.48
N SER A 33 5.66 3.77 0.37
CA SER A 33 6.90 3.20 0.90
C SER A 33 6.88 3.09 2.43
N ILE A 34 6.34 4.08 3.14
CA ILE A 34 6.15 4.04 4.60
C ILE A 34 5.20 2.91 5.00
N LEU A 35 4.13 2.69 4.24
CA LEU A 35 3.20 1.56 4.43
C LEU A 35 3.89 0.21 4.15
N LYS A 36 4.60 0.10 3.04
CA LYS A 36 5.34 -1.12 2.64
C LYS A 36 6.38 -1.53 3.68
N THR A 37 7.07 -0.57 4.29
CA THR A 37 8.12 -0.82 5.28
C THR A 37 7.60 -1.01 6.71
N GLY A 38 6.27 -0.98 6.92
CA GLY A 38 5.66 -1.13 8.24
C GLY A 38 5.90 0.06 9.18
N LYS A 39 6.38 1.20 8.66
CA LYS A 39 6.66 2.41 9.45
C LYS A 39 5.43 3.33 9.60
N ALA A 40 4.32 2.99 8.94
CA ALA A 40 3.09 3.75 9.02
C ALA A 40 2.49 3.69 10.44
N LYS A 41 2.22 4.87 11.02
CA LYS A 41 1.55 4.99 12.33
C LYS A 41 0.02 4.98 12.22
N ALA A 42 -0.51 5.41 11.07
CA ALA A 42 -1.93 5.48 10.79
C ALA A 42 -2.18 5.40 9.28
N ILE A 43 -3.37 4.94 8.90
CA ILE A 43 -3.89 4.95 7.53
C ILE A 43 -5.39 5.27 7.57
N ARG A 44 -5.89 6.04 6.59
CA ARG A 44 -7.34 6.21 6.43
C ARG A 44 -7.94 4.94 5.81
N PHE A 45 -9.09 4.50 6.30
CA PHE A 45 -9.75 3.33 5.72
C PHE A 45 -10.09 3.50 4.24
N SER A 46 -10.42 4.70 3.78
CA SER A 46 -10.63 4.99 2.35
C SER A 46 -9.37 4.73 1.52
N THR A 47 -8.20 5.09 2.05
CA THR A 47 -6.91 4.82 1.42
C THR A 47 -6.61 3.32 1.39
N LEU A 48 -6.87 2.61 2.49
CA LEU A 48 -6.70 1.16 2.54
C LEU A 48 -7.63 0.46 1.54
N GLU A 49 -8.89 0.89 1.47
CA GLU A 49 -9.89 0.36 0.53
C GLU A 49 -9.44 0.56 -0.92
N ALA A 50 -8.93 1.74 -1.27
CA ALA A 50 -8.44 2.03 -2.60
C ALA A 50 -7.23 1.15 -2.98
N ILE A 51 -6.29 0.93 -2.04
CA ILE A 51 -5.17 -0.02 -2.22
C ILE A 51 -5.71 -1.44 -2.45
N CYS A 52 -6.65 -1.90 -1.62
CA CYS A 52 -7.25 -3.23 -1.73
C CYS A 52 -8.07 -3.45 -3.00
N LYS A 53 -8.63 -2.39 -3.61
CA LYS A 53 -9.32 -2.49 -4.90
C LYS A 53 -8.35 -2.69 -6.07
N VAL A 54 -7.14 -2.16 -5.96
CA VAL A 54 -6.10 -2.26 -7.00
C VAL A 54 -5.30 -3.56 -6.88
N LEU A 55 -5.08 -4.04 -5.65
CA LEU A 55 -4.30 -5.25 -5.33
C LEU A 55 -5.13 -6.53 -5.20
#